data_AF-A0A1L0DY14-F1
#
_entry.id   AF-A0A1L0DY14-F1
#
_cell.length_a   1.000
_cell.length_b   1.000
_cell.length_c   1.000
_cell.angle_alpha   90.00
_cell.angle_beta   90.00
_cell.angle_gamma   90.00
#
_symmetry.space_group_name_H-M   'P 1'
#
loop_
_entity.id
_entity.type
_entity.pdbx_description
1 polymer ?
#
loop_
_entity_poly.entity_id
_entity_poly.type
_entity_poly.pdbx_seq_one_letter_code
_entity_poly.pdbx_strand_id
1 'polypeptide(L)'
;MSGILVDIFPLEVVDNIFLFLSEKTLKRLIHGLNENTELRALAISRLYNQFTVYRVEELAEAAGLNARVGTMCLHGDEECIKFLREHPSFVSNISNVKLHVPFYSDYKEYEDIPFRNVEVYMYRCFDPSEIPPNLKLIEVFESDPGMSVKWPLSLTSIILYDQTNLKLIELPRNLRELHCHSLDKLWDLLPPKLEKLELSLMNLLSHEFIFPESLKELYIEQCYFPHLEEVMTRLPLSLKKLDLLLIGLAFSSKIFFPESLNELLVRYCSFIDIVQLVASLPASLKSLKLELDIGQKLPSLVFPDSIEELDLSGCGLDSLEGFKYPKSLSIFRIKNNKIKELHNSKLLESLTVLNLEMNQISTLSCRFPALKELYLSRNILTTMDGTTFPELEVLDITAFPSGGIRSIKNVQWPSTLKILKANGHCISDYGQTRLPKGLEELEINITGKLPRLKFPPRLENLKLTLRAHRKYDVSQIGLPTTLQKLEITNVRSRGLDWKLPHLEKLKLTNFKGRLRVPKSVRKLNILVEKGEHLKNISLPLKLYRCGIYCSSGEFNDALSKLLLDYDSM
;
A
#
# COMPACT_ATOMS: atom_id res chain seq x y z
N MET A 1 10.47 -2.79 -37.47
CA MET A 1 9.76 -3.95 -36.88
C MET A 1 8.84 -3.52 -35.73
N SER A 2 8.14 -2.39 -35.84
CA SER A 2 7.38 -1.78 -34.72
C SER A 2 5.89 -2.18 -34.66
N GLY A 3 5.40 -3.07 -35.54
CA GLY A 3 3.99 -3.54 -35.58
C GLY A 3 3.71 -4.92 -34.94
N ILE A 4 4.75 -5.76 -34.78
CA ILE A 4 4.59 -7.20 -34.45
C ILE A 4 3.87 -7.45 -33.11
N LEU A 5 3.92 -6.50 -32.17
CA LEU A 5 3.28 -6.64 -30.86
C LEU A 5 1.75 -6.58 -30.92
N VAL A 6 1.17 -5.77 -31.81
CA VAL A 6 -0.30 -5.66 -31.99
C VAL A 6 -0.83 -6.82 -32.83
N ASP A 7 0.01 -7.36 -33.72
CA ASP A 7 -0.33 -8.52 -34.56
C ASP A 7 -0.39 -9.84 -33.76
N ILE A 8 0.23 -9.90 -32.57
CA ILE A 8 0.32 -11.11 -31.73
C ILE A 8 -0.61 -11.03 -30.51
N PHE A 9 -0.82 -9.84 -29.94
CA PHE A 9 -1.63 -9.67 -28.73
C PHE A 9 -2.66 -8.54 -28.90
N PRO A 10 -3.91 -8.71 -28.41
CA PRO A 10 -4.88 -7.63 -28.36
C PRO A 10 -4.32 -6.43 -27.60
N LEU A 11 -4.68 -5.20 -28.03
CA LEU A 11 -4.25 -3.95 -27.40
C LEU A 11 -4.51 -3.92 -25.89
N GLU A 12 -5.62 -4.49 -25.42
CA GLU A 12 -5.97 -4.61 -24.00
C GLU A 12 -4.93 -5.42 -23.19
N VAL A 13 -4.35 -6.45 -23.80
CA VAL A 13 -3.30 -7.26 -23.16
C VAL A 13 -1.99 -6.47 -23.09
N VAL A 14 -1.66 -5.75 -24.16
CA VAL A 14 -0.47 -4.87 -24.19
C VAL A 14 -0.61 -3.72 -23.19
N ASP A 15 -1.81 -3.17 -23.06
CA ASP A 15 -2.13 -2.09 -22.13
C ASP A 15 -1.92 -2.51 -20.67
N ASN A 16 -2.36 -3.72 -20.32
CA ASN A 16 -2.09 -4.32 -19.03
C ASN A 16 -0.60 -4.53 -18.78
N ILE A 17 0.20 -4.85 -19.80
CA ILE A 17 1.66 -4.96 -19.67
C ILE A 17 2.28 -3.58 -19.37
N PHE A 18 1.79 -2.52 -20.01
CA PHE A 18 2.30 -1.16 -19.80
C PHE A 18 2.11 -0.66 -18.36
N LEU A 19 1.08 -1.12 -17.64
CA LEU A 19 0.88 -0.84 -16.21
C LEU A 19 2.08 -1.21 -15.34
N PHE A 20 2.87 -2.21 -15.74
CA PHE A 20 4.02 -2.69 -14.98
C PHE A 20 5.36 -2.07 -15.43
N LEU A 21 5.36 -1.27 -16.50
CA LEU A 21 6.55 -0.60 -17.00
C LEU A 21 6.85 0.66 -16.20
N SER A 22 8.14 0.94 -15.96
CA SER A 22 8.54 2.22 -15.39
C SER A 22 8.42 3.35 -16.41
N GLU A 23 8.26 4.58 -15.92
CA GLU A 23 8.22 5.80 -16.73
C GLU A 23 9.39 5.87 -17.75
N LYS A 24 10.64 5.68 -17.30
CA LYS A 24 11.84 5.63 -18.17
C LYS A 24 11.73 4.54 -19.25
N THR A 25 11.08 3.43 -18.95
CA THR A 25 10.89 2.33 -19.91
C THR A 25 9.85 2.70 -20.95
N LEU A 26 8.75 3.33 -20.53
CA LEU A 26 7.73 3.87 -21.44
C LEU A 26 8.31 4.96 -22.34
N LYS A 27 9.08 5.92 -21.83
CA LYS A 27 9.76 6.96 -22.63
C LYS A 27 10.67 6.37 -23.71
N ARG A 28 11.50 5.37 -23.34
CA ARG A 28 12.37 4.65 -24.29
C ARG A 28 11.57 3.88 -25.33
N LEU A 29 10.46 3.27 -24.93
CA LEU A 29 9.57 2.55 -25.84
C LEU A 29 8.96 3.52 -26.86
N ILE A 30 8.41 4.64 -26.40
CA ILE A 30 7.82 5.68 -27.25
C ILE A 30 8.82 6.16 -28.30
N HIS A 31 10.06 6.45 -27.90
CA HIS A 31 11.10 6.89 -28.84
C HIS A 31 11.47 5.82 -29.90
N GLY A 32 11.32 4.54 -29.57
CA GLY A 32 11.59 3.43 -30.49
C GLY A 32 10.41 3.04 -31.40
N LEU A 33 9.22 3.58 -31.17
CA LEU A 33 8.01 3.29 -31.95
C LEU A 33 7.80 4.34 -33.05
N ASN A 34 7.16 3.94 -34.15
CA ASN A 34 6.82 4.88 -35.22
C ASN A 34 5.70 5.84 -34.76
N GLU A 35 5.74 7.09 -35.22
CA GLU A 35 4.86 8.17 -34.77
C GLU A 35 3.36 7.87 -34.94
N ASN A 36 2.97 7.11 -35.98
CA ASN A 36 1.57 6.82 -36.32
C ASN A 36 1.08 5.43 -35.88
N THR A 37 1.60 4.89 -34.78
CA THR A 37 1.18 3.56 -34.28
C THR A 37 0.24 3.70 -33.09
N GLU A 38 -0.85 2.93 -33.08
CA GLU A 38 -1.77 2.85 -31.94
C GLU A 38 -1.03 2.46 -30.65
N LEU A 39 -0.01 1.60 -30.77
CA LEU A 39 0.84 1.18 -29.65
C LEU A 39 1.65 2.34 -29.05
N ARG A 40 2.11 3.29 -29.88
CA ARG A 40 2.78 4.52 -29.39
C ARG A 40 1.79 5.43 -28.70
N ALA A 41 0.59 5.61 -29.26
CA ALA A 41 -0.46 6.40 -28.62
C ALA A 41 -0.86 5.82 -27.25
N LEU A 42 -0.98 4.50 -27.15
CA LEU A 42 -1.26 3.79 -25.91
C LEU A 42 -0.14 3.98 -24.87
N ALA A 43 1.12 3.86 -25.29
CA ALA A 43 2.27 4.07 -24.41
C ALA A 43 2.34 5.52 -23.89
N ILE A 44 2.08 6.51 -24.75
CA ILE A 44 2.00 7.93 -24.37
C ILE A 44 0.85 8.16 -23.38
N SER A 45 -0.35 7.62 -23.66
CA SER A 45 -1.50 7.75 -22.77
C SER A 45 -1.24 7.17 -21.39
N ARG A 46 -0.47 6.08 -21.28
CA ARG A 46 -0.09 5.48 -20.00
C ARG A 46 0.96 6.29 -19.28
N LEU A 47 1.99 6.76 -20.00
CA LEU A 47 3.04 7.59 -19.46
C LEU A 47 2.49 8.86 -18.81
N TYR A 48 1.53 9.52 -19.47
CA TYR A 48 0.95 10.79 -19.03
C TYR A 48 -0.42 10.66 -18.37
N ASN A 49 -0.81 9.46 -17.91
CA ASN A 49 -2.07 9.30 -17.16
C ASN A 49 -2.03 10.00 -15.80
N GLN A 50 -0.87 10.00 -15.14
CA GLN A 50 -0.56 10.80 -13.95
C GLN A 50 0.75 11.52 -14.24
N PHE A 51 0.71 12.84 -14.36
CA PHE A 51 1.81 13.64 -14.86
C PHE A 51 2.15 14.76 -13.89
N THR A 52 3.27 14.65 -13.19
CA THR A 52 3.73 15.70 -12.29
C THR A 52 4.70 16.62 -13.01
N VAL A 53 4.48 17.93 -12.88
CA VAL A 53 5.25 18.98 -13.53
C VAL A 53 5.90 19.84 -12.46
N TYR A 54 7.22 19.88 -12.50
CA TYR A 54 8.09 20.77 -11.74
C TYR A 54 8.79 21.79 -12.62
N ARG A 55 8.96 21.51 -13.92
CA ARG A 55 9.68 22.39 -14.85
C ARG A 55 9.04 22.42 -16.23
N VAL A 56 9.30 23.49 -16.97
CA VAL A 56 8.72 23.73 -18.30
C VAL A 56 9.14 22.69 -19.34
N GLU A 57 10.32 22.08 -19.22
CA GLU A 57 10.76 21.07 -20.18
C GLU A 57 9.88 19.81 -20.17
N GLU A 58 9.28 19.50 -19.03
CA GLU A 58 8.36 18.36 -18.89
C GLU A 58 7.07 18.63 -19.68
N LEU A 59 6.56 19.86 -19.62
CA LEU A 59 5.42 20.31 -20.42
C LEU A 59 5.74 20.31 -21.92
N ALA A 60 6.92 20.80 -22.29
CA ALA A 60 7.38 20.81 -23.68
C ALA A 60 7.50 19.38 -24.25
N GLU A 61 8.01 18.43 -23.46
CA GLU A 61 8.06 17.01 -23.84
C GLU A 61 6.65 16.44 -24.09
N ALA A 62 5.72 16.67 -23.15
CA ALA A 62 4.36 16.17 -23.26
C ALA A 62 3.59 16.79 -24.45
N ALA A 63 3.75 18.10 -24.66
CA ALA A 63 3.13 18.83 -25.76
C ALA A 63 3.71 18.40 -27.12
N GLY A 64 5.02 18.22 -27.23
CA GLY A 64 5.68 17.72 -28.43
C GLY A 64 5.24 16.31 -28.83
N LEU A 65 4.79 15.51 -27.86
CA LEU A 65 4.20 14.18 -28.08
C LEU A 65 2.68 14.21 -28.32
N ASN A 66 2.05 15.39 -28.31
CA ASN A 66 0.59 15.57 -28.35
C ASN A 66 -0.13 14.67 -27.34
N ALA A 67 0.42 14.57 -26.12
CA ALA A 67 -0.05 13.64 -25.12
C ALA A 67 -1.47 14.01 -24.63
N ARG A 68 -2.32 12.99 -24.46
CA ARG A 68 -3.56 13.11 -23.69
C ARG A 68 -3.26 12.84 -22.23
N VAL A 69 -3.41 13.86 -21.39
CA VAL A 69 -3.04 13.79 -19.98
C VAL A 69 -4.27 13.45 -19.15
N GLY A 70 -4.15 12.44 -18.27
CA GLY A 70 -5.22 12.05 -17.34
C GLY A 70 -5.36 13.07 -16.21
N THR A 71 -4.41 13.05 -15.28
CA THR A 71 -4.28 14.06 -14.23
C THR A 71 -2.89 14.68 -14.27
N MET A 72 -2.82 16.01 -14.33
CA MET A 72 -1.57 16.75 -14.21
C MET A 72 -1.43 17.34 -12.80
N CYS A 73 -0.35 17.08 -12.09
CA CYS A 73 0.01 17.78 -10.85
C CYS A 73 1.01 18.89 -11.18
N LEU A 74 0.57 20.15 -11.15
CA LEU A 74 1.39 21.30 -11.47
C LEU A 74 1.92 21.94 -10.19
N HIS A 75 3.24 21.87 -10.00
CA HIS A 75 3.99 22.64 -9.00
C HIS A 75 4.70 23.85 -9.64
N GLY A 76 4.21 24.27 -10.81
CA GLY A 76 4.92 25.09 -11.77
C GLY A 76 5.30 26.47 -11.29
N ASP A 77 6.39 26.96 -11.87
CA ASP A 77 6.86 28.34 -11.80
C ASP A 77 6.28 29.18 -12.95
N GLU A 78 6.66 30.46 -13.01
CA GLU A 78 6.18 31.42 -14.02
C GLU A 78 6.39 30.93 -15.47
N GLU A 79 7.45 30.15 -15.71
CA GLU A 79 7.75 29.59 -17.04
C GLU A 79 6.74 28.51 -17.46
N CYS A 80 6.33 27.65 -16.52
CA CYS A 80 5.30 26.64 -16.78
C CYS A 80 3.95 27.29 -17.13
N ILE A 81 3.58 28.33 -16.39
CA ILE A 81 2.34 29.10 -16.62
C ILE A 81 2.36 29.72 -18.02
N LYS A 82 3.47 30.39 -18.36
CA LYS A 82 3.66 31.01 -19.68
C LYS A 82 3.55 29.98 -20.80
N PHE A 83 4.18 28.81 -20.64
CA PHE A 83 4.11 27.74 -21.62
C PHE A 83 2.67 27.27 -21.86
N LEU A 84 1.90 27.04 -20.80
CA LEU A 84 0.51 26.58 -20.89
C LEU A 84 -0.38 27.61 -21.60
N ARG A 85 -0.16 28.91 -21.34
CA ARG A 85 -0.86 30.02 -22.01
C ARG A 85 -0.57 30.07 -23.51
N GLU A 86 0.68 29.81 -23.90
CA GLU A 86 1.10 29.80 -25.31
C GLU A 86 0.63 28.53 -26.05
N HIS A 87 0.20 27.48 -25.35
CA HIS A 87 -0.17 26.17 -25.93
C HIS A 87 -1.58 25.68 -25.54
N PRO A 88 -2.66 26.44 -25.84
CA PRO A 88 -4.02 26.10 -25.42
C PRO A 88 -4.55 24.77 -26.02
N SER A 89 -4.05 24.36 -27.19
CA SER A 89 -4.38 23.05 -27.78
C SER A 89 -3.87 21.89 -26.93
N PHE A 90 -2.67 22.01 -26.36
CA PHE A 90 -2.14 21.00 -25.43
C PHE A 90 -2.94 21.01 -24.12
N VAL A 91 -3.27 22.19 -23.58
CA VAL A 91 -4.10 22.32 -22.38
C VAL A 91 -5.44 21.60 -22.53
N SER A 92 -6.07 21.69 -23.72
CA SER A 92 -7.35 21.01 -24.00
C SER A 92 -7.27 19.47 -23.96
N ASN A 93 -6.07 18.90 -24.08
CA ASN A 93 -5.82 17.46 -23.96
C ASN A 93 -5.64 17.00 -22.50
N ILE A 94 -5.66 17.92 -21.53
CA ILE A 94 -5.49 17.62 -20.11
C ILE A 94 -6.87 17.48 -19.45
N SER A 95 -7.14 16.31 -18.88
CA SER A 95 -8.47 16.01 -18.34
C SER A 95 -8.70 16.62 -16.95
N ASN A 96 -7.71 16.51 -16.05
CA ASN A 96 -7.75 17.06 -14.71
C ASN A 96 -6.41 17.72 -14.37
N VAL A 97 -6.44 18.81 -13.62
CA VAL A 97 -5.24 19.51 -13.15
C VAL A 97 -5.31 19.72 -11.64
N LYS A 98 -4.31 19.24 -10.92
CA LYS A 98 -4.03 19.53 -9.52
C LYS A 98 -3.03 20.67 -9.45
N LEU A 99 -3.47 21.85 -9.08
CA LEU A 99 -2.65 23.06 -8.96
C LEU A 99 -2.17 23.19 -7.52
N HIS A 100 -0.86 23.10 -7.31
CA HIS A 100 -0.23 23.44 -6.04
C HIS A 100 0.25 24.88 -6.10
N VAL A 101 -0.51 25.80 -5.50
CA VAL A 101 -0.18 27.23 -5.56
C VAL A 101 0.86 27.56 -4.49
N PRO A 102 2.03 28.11 -4.87
CA PRO A 102 3.07 28.51 -3.91
C PRO A 102 2.58 29.55 -2.89
N PHE A 103 3.23 29.60 -1.73
CA PHE A 103 2.88 30.47 -0.59
C PHE A 103 2.78 31.99 -0.87
N TYR A 104 3.25 32.46 -2.03
CA TYR A 104 3.31 33.89 -2.40
C TYR A 104 2.63 34.20 -3.74
N SER A 105 1.92 33.25 -4.34
CA SER A 105 1.33 33.39 -5.68
C SER A 105 -0.20 33.44 -5.62
N ASP A 106 -0.78 34.30 -6.46
CA ASP A 106 -2.23 34.46 -6.65
C ASP A 106 -2.70 33.50 -7.78
N TYR A 107 -3.93 32.97 -7.67
CA TYR A 107 -4.53 32.17 -8.74
C TYR A 107 -4.72 32.95 -10.05
N LYS A 108 -4.79 34.29 -10.02
CA LYS A 108 -4.91 35.13 -11.21
C LYS A 108 -3.93 34.80 -12.33
N GLU A 109 -2.74 34.31 -11.98
CA GLU A 109 -1.74 33.88 -12.97
C GLU A 109 -2.20 32.70 -13.85
N TYR A 110 -3.22 31.96 -13.41
CA TYR A 110 -3.76 30.76 -14.05
C TYR A 110 -5.17 30.95 -14.63
N GLU A 111 -5.84 32.09 -14.35
CA GLU A 111 -7.26 32.32 -14.67
C GLU A 111 -7.56 32.22 -16.17
N ASP A 112 -6.62 32.65 -17.00
CA ASP A 112 -6.76 32.69 -18.45
C ASP A 112 -6.43 31.35 -19.14
N ILE A 113 -6.01 30.34 -18.38
CA ILE A 113 -5.66 29.02 -18.90
C ILE A 113 -6.92 28.13 -18.95
N PRO A 114 -7.33 27.61 -20.12
CA PRO A 114 -8.60 26.93 -20.31
C PRO A 114 -8.57 25.47 -19.84
N PHE A 115 -8.28 25.24 -18.56
CA PHE A 115 -8.32 23.89 -17.98
C PHE A 115 -9.73 23.29 -18.04
N ARG A 116 -9.83 21.96 -18.09
CA ARG A 116 -11.12 21.26 -18.13
C ARG A 116 -11.71 20.99 -16.74
N ASN A 117 -10.93 20.37 -15.85
CA ASN A 117 -11.26 20.20 -14.44
C ASN A 117 -10.04 20.63 -13.62
N VAL A 118 -10.27 21.38 -12.55
CA VAL A 118 -9.20 21.91 -11.70
C VAL A 118 -9.44 21.52 -10.25
N GLU A 119 -8.39 21.06 -9.59
CA GLU A 119 -8.29 20.84 -8.15
C GLU A 119 -7.20 21.78 -7.64
N VAL A 120 -7.49 22.58 -6.63
CA VAL A 120 -6.58 23.64 -6.19
C VAL A 120 -6.17 23.40 -4.74
N TYR A 121 -4.85 23.42 -4.51
CA TYR A 121 -4.21 23.21 -3.22
C TYR A 121 -3.47 24.50 -2.83
N MET A 122 -3.99 25.26 -1.87
CA MET A 122 -3.47 26.58 -1.50
C MET A 122 -3.02 26.64 -0.05
N TYR A 123 -1.96 27.39 0.23
CA TYR A 123 -1.43 27.59 1.57
C TYR A 123 -1.72 28.98 2.17
N ARG A 124 -2.50 29.82 1.49
CA ARG A 124 -2.93 31.15 1.97
C ARG A 124 -4.37 31.45 1.58
N CYS A 125 -4.88 32.52 2.17
CA CYS A 125 -6.17 33.08 1.86
C CYS A 125 -6.32 33.44 0.37
N PHE A 126 -7.52 33.21 -0.14
CA PHE A 126 -7.85 33.24 -1.56
C PHE A 126 -9.06 34.17 -1.78
N ASP A 127 -9.03 35.01 -2.82
CA ASP A 127 -10.17 35.88 -3.17
C ASP A 127 -11.25 35.05 -3.91
N PRO A 128 -12.47 34.93 -3.36
CA PRO A 128 -13.58 34.21 -3.97
C PRO A 128 -13.94 34.59 -5.41
N SER A 129 -13.58 35.81 -5.84
CA SER A 129 -13.83 36.27 -7.21
C SER A 129 -12.91 35.60 -8.25
N GLU A 130 -11.82 34.96 -7.82
CA GLU A 130 -10.81 34.36 -8.68
C GLU A 130 -11.04 32.85 -8.89
N ILE A 131 -12.19 32.30 -8.47
CA ILE A 131 -12.39 30.84 -8.52
C ILE A 131 -12.61 30.40 -9.97
N PRO A 132 -11.86 29.41 -10.47
CA PRO A 132 -12.13 28.88 -11.80
C PRO A 132 -13.54 28.28 -11.88
N PRO A 133 -14.33 28.60 -12.92
CA PRO A 133 -15.73 28.18 -13.03
C PRO A 133 -15.92 26.66 -13.15
N ASN A 134 -14.84 25.92 -13.39
CA ASN A 134 -14.76 24.48 -13.56
C ASN A 134 -14.02 23.76 -12.40
N LEU A 135 -13.74 24.47 -11.30
CA LEU A 135 -13.16 23.92 -10.07
C LEU A 135 -13.96 22.70 -9.57
N LYS A 136 -13.26 21.62 -9.19
CA LYS A 136 -13.83 20.37 -8.66
C LYS A 136 -13.51 20.12 -7.20
N LEU A 137 -12.30 20.51 -6.78
CA LEU A 137 -11.82 20.41 -5.41
C LEU A 137 -11.05 21.68 -5.06
N ILE A 138 -11.20 22.14 -3.82
CA ILE A 138 -10.33 23.17 -3.26
C ILE A 138 -9.93 22.83 -1.83
N GLU A 139 -8.66 23.09 -1.51
CA GLU A 139 -8.10 23.02 -0.17
C GLU A 139 -7.75 24.42 0.34
N VAL A 140 -8.24 24.77 1.53
CA VAL A 140 -8.15 26.12 2.12
C VAL A 140 -7.66 26.03 3.57
N PHE A 141 -6.58 26.73 3.92
CA PHE A 141 -6.02 26.74 5.28
C PHE A 141 -6.43 27.90 6.17
N GLU A 142 -6.71 29.08 5.62
CA GLU A 142 -7.08 30.25 6.43
C GLU A 142 -7.88 31.22 5.56
N SER A 143 -9.12 31.56 5.98
CA SER A 143 -9.92 32.60 5.33
C SER A 143 -9.78 33.94 6.06
N ASP A 144 -9.61 35.03 5.31
CA ASP A 144 -9.47 36.38 5.84
C ASP A 144 -10.82 36.78 6.44
N PRO A 145 -10.85 37.37 7.64
CA PRO A 145 -12.09 37.77 8.29
C PRO A 145 -12.73 38.95 7.56
N GLY A 146 -13.50 38.69 6.50
CA GLY A 146 -14.26 39.72 5.79
C GLY A 146 -14.88 39.33 4.46
N MET A 147 -14.52 38.20 3.85
CA MET A 147 -14.98 37.84 2.50
C MET A 147 -16.06 36.77 2.51
N SER A 148 -17.21 37.06 1.87
CA SER A 148 -18.23 36.05 1.54
C SER A 148 -17.78 35.27 0.32
N VAL A 149 -17.61 33.95 0.47
CA VAL A 149 -17.11 33.09 -0.62
C VAL A 149 -18.26 32.55 -1.47
N LYS A 150 -18.25 32.83 -2.78
CA LYS A 150 -19.21 32.25 -3.75
C LYS A 150 -18.56 31.15 -4.59
N TRP A 151 -18.89 29.91 -4.28
CA TRP A 151 -18.33 28.76 -4.98
C TRP A 151 -18.94 28.52 -6.37
N PRO A 152 -18.16 28.00 -7.34
CA PRO A 152 -18.69 27.60 -8.64
C PRO A 152 -19.56 26.36 -8.53
N LEU A 153 -20.54 26.23 -9.42
CA LEU A 153 -21.48 25.10 -9.45
C LEU A 153 -20.81 23.75 -9.74
N SER A 154 -19.60 23.78 -10.31
CA SER A 154 -18.81 22.59 -10.62
C SER A 154 -18.18 21.94 -9.40
N LEU A 155 -18.05 22.67 -8.28
CA LEU A 155 -17.33 22.27 -7.08
C LEU A 155 -18.02 21.10 -6.38
N THR A 156 -17.28 20.03 -6.15
CA THR A 156 -17.79 18.78 -5.57
C THR A 156 -17.11 18.39 -4.27
N SER A 157 -15.88 18.84 -4.03
CA SER A 157 -15.12 18.56 -2.81
C SER A 157 -14.50 19.83 -2.24
N ILE A 158 -14.52 19.99 -0.92
CA ILE A 158 -13.87 21.09 -0.21
C ILE A 158 -13.10 20.50 0.97
N ILE A 159 -11.85 20.95 1.14
CA ILE A 159 -11.00 20.64 2.28
C ILE A 159 -10.69 21.95 3.01
N LEU A 160 -10.95 21.99 4.31
CA LEU A 160 -10.77 23.17 5.16
C LEU A 160 -9.87 22.83 6.35
N TYR A 161 -8.85 23.64 6.57
CA TYR A 161 -8.02 23.63 7.79
C TYR A 161 -8.23 24.94 8.56
N ASP A 162 -8.11 24.89 9.89
CA ASP A 162 -7.87 26.03 10.78
C ASP A 162 -8.81 27.26 10.58
N GLN A 163 -10.07 27.04 10.14
CA GLN A 163 -11.01 28.13 9.86
C GLN A 163 -11.64 28.70 11.15
N THR A 164 -11.42 29.99 11.39
CA THR A 164 -11.89 30.69 12.60
C THR A 164 -13.33 31.23 12.49
N ASN A 165 -13.82 31.54 11.27
CA ASN A 165 -15.16 32.10 11.07
C ASN A 165 -15.95 31.45 9.92
N LEU A 166 -16.54 30.28 10.20
CA LEU A 166 -17.38 29.56 9.23
C LEU A 166 -18.60 30.33 8.70
N LYS A 167 -19.05 31.41 9.37
CA LYS A 167 -20.21 32.20 8.89
C LYS A 167 -19.93 32.91 7.56
N LEU A 168 -18.66 33.08 7.21
CA LEU A 168 -18.24 33.72 5.96
C LEU A 168 -18.18 32.73 4.78
N ILE A 169 -18.24 31.43 5.06
CA ILE A 169 -18.15 30.36 4.07
C ILE A 169 -19.54 29.76 3.88
N GLU A 170 -20.19 30.09 2.76
CA GLU A 170 -21.45 29.45 2.36
C GLU A 170 -21.14 28.16 1.59
N LEU A 171 -21.49 26.98 2.10
CA LEU A 171 -21.19 25.73 1.40
C LEU A 171 -22.08 25.55 0.15
N PRO A 172 -21.54 25.04 -0.98
CA PRO A 172 -22.32 24.87 -2.20
C PRO A 172 -23.31 23.72 -2.05
N ARG A 173 -24.54 23.91 -2.53
CA ARG A 173 -25.62 22.92 -2.40
C ARG A 173 -25.33 21.58 -3.10
N ASN A 174 -24.46 21.58 -4.11
CA ASN A 174 -24.07 20.39 -4.87
C ASN A 174 -22.82 19.66 -4.32
N LEU A 175 -22.28 20.11 -3.20
CA LEU A 175 -21.09 19.50 -2.58
C LEU A 175 -21.34 18.02 -2.26
N ARG A 176 -20.36 17.18 -2.57
CA ARG A 176 -20.37 15.73 -2.34
C ARG A 176 -19.41 15.31 -1.25
N GLU A 177 -18.29 16.00 -1.10
CA GLU A 177 -17.25 15.67 -0.13
C GLU A 177 -16.86 16.94 0.64
N LEU A 178 -16.72 16.80 1.95
CA LEU A 178 -16.31 17.88 2.84
C LEU A 178 -15.32 17.32 3.86
N HIS A 179 -14.16 17.97 3.96
CA HIS A 179 -13.11 17.61 4.89
C HIS A 179 -12.83 18.82 5.78
N CYS A 180 -12.92 18.61 7.08
CA CYS A 180 -12.78 19.65 8.09
C CYS A 180 -11.67 19.24 9.06
N HIS A 181 -10.63 20.05 9.15
CA HIS A 181 -9.46 19.81 9.99
C HIS A 181 -9.27 21.01 10.93
N SER A 182 -9.15 20.76 12.24
CA SER A 182 -8.87 21.79 13.25
C SER A 182 -9.89 22.94 13.28
N LEU A 183 -11.19 22.63 13.15
CA LEU A 183 -12.25 23.63 13.23
C LEU A 183 -12.95 23.62 14.61
N ASP A 184 -13.38 24.80 15.07
CA ASP A 184 -14.06 24.98 16.37
C ASP A 184 -15.58 24.77 16.32
N LYS A 185 -16.19 24.75 15.13
CA LYS A 185 -17.64 24.56 14.92
C LYS A 185 -17.92 23.94 13.56
N LEU A 186 -19.19 23.59 13.31
CA LEU A 186 -19.72 23.20 11.99
C LEU A 186 -20.86 24.15 11.59
N TRP A 187 -21.33 24.01 10.36
CA TRP A 187 -22.57 24.64 9.90
C TRP A 187 -23.78 23.93 10.49
N ASP A 188 -24.82 24.70 10.82
CA ASP A 188 -26.09 24.16 11.31
C ASP A 188 -26.74 23.23 10.27
N LEU A 189 -26.59 23.58 8.98
CA LEU A 189 -27.09 22.83 7.84
C LEU A 189 -25.95 22.49 6.88
N LEU A 190 -25.65 21.18 6.78
CA LEU A 190 -24.70 20.66 5.80
C LEU A 190 -25.36 20.49 4.41
N PRO A 191 -24.57 20.48 3.33
CA PRO A 191 -25.11 20.33 1.97
C PRO A 191 -25.93 19.05 1.80
N PRO A 192 -27.12 19.12 1.17
CA PRO A 192 -28.05 17.98 1.10
C PRO A 192 -27.65 16.87 0.14
N LYS A 193 -26.56 17.05 -0.64
CA LYS A 193 -25.99 16.04 -1.54
C LYS A 193 -24.65 15.49 -1.03
N LEU A 194 -24.24 15.85 0.18
CA LEU A 194 -22.99 15.43 0.76
C LEU A 194 -22.99 13.91 0.98
N GLU A 195 -22.04 13.22 0.36
CA GLU A 195 -21.89 11.76 0.42
C GLU A 195 -20.76 11.35 1.38
N LYS A 196 -19.75 12.21 1.58
CA LYS A 196 -18.62 11.96 2.46
C LYS A 196 -18.31 13.17 3.34
N LEU A 197 -18.08 12.91 4.62
CA LEU A 197 -17.68 13.92 5.60
C LEU A 197 -16.49 13.40 6.42
N GLU A 198 -15.42 14.17 6.45
CA GLU A 198 -14.26 13.90 7.29
C GLU A 198 -14.09 15.03 8.30
N LEU A 199 -13.99 14.67 9.58
CA LEU A 199 -13.79 15.58 10.70
C LEU A 199 -12.50 15.16 11.40
N SER A 200 -11.54 16.07 11.56
CA SER A 200 -10.34 15.77 12.33
C SER A 200 -9.87 16.93 13.18
N LEU A 201 -9.28 16.62 14.34
CA LEU A 201 -8.69 17.61 15.25
C LEU A 201 -9.68 18.71 15.69
N MET A 202 -10.99 18.42 15.68
CA MET A 202 -12.02 19.43 15.96
C MET A 202 -12.38 19.48 17.45
N ASN A 203 -12.66 20.69 17.94
CA ASN A 203 -13.18 20.90 19.29
C ASN A 203 -14.65 21.36 19.23
N LEU A 204 -15.55 20.42 19.02
CA LEU A 204 -16.97 20.71 18.79
C LEU A 204 -17.71 20.84 20.11
N LEU A 205 -17.71 22.06 20.66
CA LEU A 205 -18.42 22.40 21.90
C LEU A 205 -19.95 22.40 21.73
N SER A 206 -20.44 22.66 20.51
CA SER A 206 -21.86 22.57 20.14
C SER A 206 -22.12 21.33 19.30
N HIS A 207 -23.29 20.72 19.51
CA HIS A 207 -23.77 19.53 18.84
C HIS A 207 -25.00 19.82 17.97
N GLU A 208 -25.31 21.08 17.65
CA GLU A 208 -26.58 21.46 16.98
C GLU A 208 -26.65 21.09 15.48
N PHE A 209 -25.57 20.63 14.86
CA PHE A 209 -25.55 20.30 13.43
C PHE A 209 -26.29 18.99 13.11
N ILE A 210 -26.82 18.91 11.88
CA ILE A 210 -27.56 17.74 11.38
C ILE A 210 -26.82 17.11 10.20
N PHE A 211 -26.62 15.79 10.24
CA PHE A 211 -26.07 15.04 9.11
C PHE A 211 -27.10 14.95 7.97
N PRO A 212 -26.69 15.13 6.70
CA PRO A 212 -27.60 14.98 5.57
C PRO A 212 -27.88 13.50 5.26
N GLU A 213 -29.11 13.17 4.88
CA GLU A 213 -29.56 11.81 4.50
C GLU A 213 -28.90 11.25 3.22
N SER A 214 -28.04 12.03 2.56
CA SER A 214 -27.21 11.57 1.44
C SER A 214 -25.89 10.96 1.90
N LEU A 215 -25.50 11.15 3.16
CA LEU A 215 -24.18 10.82 3.69
C LEU A 215 -23.97 9.31 3.75
N LYS A 216 -22.90 8.82 3.13
CA LYS A 216 -22.54 7.40 3.04
C LYS A 216 -21.30 7.07 3.84
N GLU A 217 -20.38 8.02 3.97
CA GLU A 217 -19.10 7.83 4.64
C GLU A 217 -18.85 8.95 5.65
N LEU A 218 -18.53 8.56 6.89
CA LEU A 218 -18.20 9.49 7.97
C LEU A 218 -16.89 9.06 8.62
N TYR A 219 -15.91 9.96 8.62
CA TYR A 219 -14.63 9.80 9.31
C TYR A 219 -14.52 10.83 10.42
N ILE A 220 -14.15 10.38 11.62
CA ILE A 220 -13.95 11.26 12.78
C ILE A 220 -12.64 10.87 13.46
N GLU A 221 -11.68 11.80 13.48
CA GLU A 221 -10.36 11.59 14.04
C GLU A 221 -10.01 12.65 15.08
N GLN A 222 -9.55 12.24 16.27
CA GLN A 222 -9.05 13.16 17.31
C GLN A 222 -9.98 14.35 17.59
N CYS A 223 -11.29 14.13 17.50
CA CYS A 223 -12.29 15.16 17.75
C CYS A 223 -12.80 15.07 19.20
N TYR A 224 -13.05 16.22 19.81
CA TYR A 224 -13.68 16.32 21.12
C TYR A 224 -15.16 16.69 20.97
N PHE A 225 -16.04 15.87 21.56
CA PHE A 225 -17.47 16.10 21.63
C PHE A 225 -17.93 15.96 23.09
N PRO A 226 -18.41 17.02 23.75
CA PRO A 226 -18.96 16.93 25.10
C PRO A 226 -20.15 15.96 25.21
N HIS A 227 -20.96 15.85 24.15
CA HIS A 227 -22.18 15.03 24.07
C HIS A 227 -22.17 14.13 22.84
N LEU A 228 -21.09 13.36 22.65
CA LEU A 228 -20.90 12.49 21.48
C LEU A 228 -22.08 11.53 21.26
N GLU A 229 -22.68 11.02 22.33
CA GLU A 229 -23.82 10.13 22.28
C GLU A 229 -24.99 10.70 21.46
N GLU A 230 -25.24 12.01 21.56
CA GLU A 230 -26.29 12.69 20.80
C GLU A 230 -25.93 12.87 19.32
N VAL A 231 -24.64 13.00 19.01
CA VAL A 231 -24.17 12.98 17.61
C VAL A 231 -24.38 11.58 17.03
N MET A 232 -24.10 10.53 17.81
CA MET A 232 -24.25 9.14 17.39
C MET A 232 -25.72 8.74 17.17
N THR A 233 -26.68 9.29 17.91
CA THR A 233 -28.12 9.02 17.68
C THR A 233 -28.67 9.65 16.39
N ARG A 234 -27.94 10.60 15.80
CA ARG A 234 -28.34 11.34 14.58
C ARG A 234 -27.61 10.88 13.33
N LEU A 235 -26.89 9.76 13.38
CA LEU A 235 -26.28 9.18 12.20
C LEU A 235 -27.35 8.87 11.13
N PRO A 236 -27.13 9.26 9.86
CA PRO A 236 -28.14 9.13 8.82
C PRO A 236 -28.33 7.68 8.39
N LEU A 237 -29.55 7.33 7.94
CA LEU A 237 -29.92 5.96 7.55
C LEU A 237 -29.27 5.50 6.24
N SER A 238 -28.59 6.40 5.54
CA SER A 238 -27.81 6.12 4.33
C SER A 238 -26.37 5.70 4.61
N LEU A 239 -25.90 5.84 5.87
CA LEU A 239 -24.49 5.69 6.22
C LEU A 239 -24.03 4.24 6.03
N LYS A 240 -22.97 4.03 5.25
CA LYS A 240 -22.40 2.73 4.92
C LYS A 240 -21.07 2.46 5.61
N LYS A 241 -20.30 3.52 5.85
CA LYS A 241 -18.99 3.43 6.49
C LYS A 241 -18.86 4.47 7.59
N LEU A 242 -18.41 4.02 8.75
CA LEU A 242 -18.09 4.86 9.89
C LEU A 242 -16.72 4.50 10.42
N ASP A 243 -15.84 5.49 10.56
CA ASP A 243 -14.50 5.30 11.07
C ASP A 243 -14.19 6.33 12.15
N LEU A 244 -13.93 5.82 13.35
CA LEU A 244 -13.72 6.55 14.58
C LEU A 244 -12.29 6.30 15.06
N LEU A 245 -11.47 7.34 15.11
CA LEU A 245 -10.05 7.26 15.50
C LEU A 245 -9.73 8.23 16.63
N LEU A 246 -9.12 7.74 17.72
CA LEU A 246 -8.64 8.56 18.84
C LEU A 246 -9.70 9.48 19.45
N ILE A 247 -10.93 8.98 19.57
CA ILE A 247 -12.04 9.74 20.17
C ILE A 247 -12.18 9.36 21.65
N GLY A 248 -12.35 10.36 22.51
CA GLY A 248 -12.77 10.16 23.89
C GLY A 248 -14.26 9.80 23.92
N LEU A 249 -14.58 8.52 24.02
CA LEU A 249 -15.96 8.04 24.04
C LEU A 249 -16.32 7.72 25.49
N ALA A 250 -16.63 8.73 26.30
CA ALA A 250 -17.21 8.49 27.62
C ALA A 250 -18.67 8.03 27.43
N PHE A 251 -18.89 6.73 27.21
CA PHE A 251 -20.23 6.18 27.09
C PHE A 251 -20.87 6.00 28.47
N SER A 252 -21.98 6.70 28.66
CA SER A 252 -22.98 6.47 29.68
C SER A 252 -24.33 6.01 29.08
N SER A 253 -24.55 6.15 27.76
CA SER A 253 -25.81 5.81 27.09
C SER A 253 -25.65 4.93 25.83
N LYS A 254 -26.80 4.47 25.33
CA LYS A 254 -26.93 3.45 24.27
C LYS A 254 -26.63 4.05 22.90
N ILE A 255 -25.69 3.42 22.19
CA ILE A 255 -25.34 3.76 20.81
C ILE A 255 -26.36 3.14 19.86
N PHE A 256 -26.69 3.83 18.79
CA PHE A 256 -27.52 3.30 17.72
C PHE A 256 -26.79 3.47 16.39
N PHE A 257 -26.46 2.36 15.74
CA PHE A 257 -25.92 2.35 14.39
C PHE A 257 -27.05 2.12 13.38
N PRO A 258 -27.01 2.77 12.20
CA PRO A 258 -28.01 2.53 11.17
C PRO A 258 -27.83 1.13 10.54
N GLU A 259 -28.94 0.48 10.19
CA GLU A 259 -28.93 -0.85 9.53
C GLU A 259 -28.32 -0.85 8.13
N SER A 260 -28.02 0.32 7.55
CA SER A 260 -27.26 0.44 6.30
C SER A 260 -25.75 0.29 6.46
N LEU A 261 -25.25 0.30 7.71
CA LEU A 261 -23.82 0.33 8.00
C LEU A 261 -23.17 -1.00 7.65
N ASN A 262 -22.23 -0.98 6.71
CA ASN A 262 -21.52 -2.15 6.22
C ASN A 262 -20.12 -2.28 6.83
N GLU A 263 -19.47 -1.16 7.12
CA GLU A 263 -18.08 -1.10 7.60
C GLU A 263 -17.98 -0.16 8.81
N LEU A 264 -17.43 -0.68 9.92
CA LEU A 264 -17.17 0.08 11.14
C LEU A 264 -15.72 -0.10 11.58
N LEU A 265 -15.03 1.02 11.80
CA LEU A 265 -13.69 1.05 12.36
C LEU A 265 -13.72 1.87 13.66
N VAL A 266 -13.21 1.29 14.75
CA VAL A 266 -13.07 1.98 16.04
C VAL A 266 -11.65 1.75 16.56
N ARG A 267 -10.84 2.81 16.58
CA ARG A 267 -9.38 2.71 16.75
C ARG A 267 -8.87 3.69 17.81
N TYR A 268 -8.11 3.19 18.79
CA TYR A 268 -7.49 3.99 19.85
C TYR A 268 -8.45 4.92 20.61
N CYS A 269 -9.73 4.58 20.65
CA CYS A 269 -10.71 5.35 21.41
C CYS A 269 -10.67 4.92 22.89
N SER A 270 -10.90 5.88 23.80
CA SER A 270 -10.87 5.64 25.25
C SER A 270 -12.28 5.67 25.85
N PHE A 271 -12.43 5.10 27.05
CA PHE A 271 -13.67 5.06 27.84
C PHE A 271 -14.86 4.30 27.22
N ILE A 272 -14.61 3.47 26.21
CA ILE A 272 -15.67 2.68 25.57
C ILE A 272 -16.10 1.49 26.44
N ASP A 273 -17.40 1.37 26.71
CA ASP A 273 -17.98 0.07 27.07
C ASP A 273 -18.12 -0.82 25.84
N ILE A 274 -17.11 -1.68 25.63
CA ILE A 274 -17.07 -2.60 24.50
C ILE A 274 -18.27 -3.55 24.45
N VAL A 275 -18.84 -3.94 25.61
CA VAL A 275 -19.98 -4.87 25.64
C VAL A 275 -21.19 -4.19 25.02
N GLN A 276 -21.44 -2.94 25.40
CA GLN A 276 -22.52 -2.13 24.85
C GLN A 276 -22.30 -1.78 23.38
N LEU A 277 -21.06 -1.46 22.99
CA LEU A 277 -20.71 -1.19 21.59
C LEU A 277 -21.04 -2.39 20.71
N VAL A 278 -20.54 -3.58 21.08
CA VAL A 278 -20.76 -4.81 20.31
C VAL A 278 -22.24 -5.20 20.29
N ALA A 279 -22.95 -5.03 21.41
CA ALA A 279 -24.39 -5.29 21.48
C ALA A 279 -25.25 -4.34 20.62
N SER A 280 -24.69 -3.19 20.22
CA SER A 280 -25.39 -2.18 19.41
C SER A 280 -25.09 -2.30 17.90
N LEU A 281 -24.17 -3.20 17.50
CA LEU A 281 -23.81 -3.37 16.10
C LEU A 281 -25.00 -3.86 15.26
N PRO A 282 -25.20 -3.29 14.05
CA PRO A 282 -26.33 -3.64 13.22
C PRO A 282 -26.15 -5.06 12.62
N ALA A 283 -27.26 -5.73 12.35
CA ALA A 283 -27.26 -7.11 11.85
C ALA A 283 -26.81 -7.24 10.39
N SER A 284 -26.66 -6.11 9.69
CA SER A 284 -26.15 -6.01 8.32
C SER A 284 -24.63 -5.89 8.23
N LEU A 285 -23.95 -5.58 9.33
CA LEU A 285 -22.53 -5.21 9.35
C LEU A 285 -21.67 -6.33 8.75
N LYS A 286 -20.80 -5.97 7.80
CA LYS A 286 -19.94 -6.90 7.06
C LYS A 286 -18.49 -6.88 7.49
N SER A 287 -17.97 -5.69 7.76
CA SER A 287 -16.58 -5.48 8.18
C SER A 287 -16.52 -4.71 9.49
N LEU A 288 -15.79 -5.25 10.46
CA LEU A 288 -15.56 -4.63 11.75
C LEU A 288 -14.07 -4.63 12.08
N LYS A 289 -13.53 -3.45 12.34
CA LYS A 289 -12.20 -3.29 12.93
C LYS A 289 -12.29 -2.64 14.30
N LEU A 290 -11.73 -3.32 15.29
CA LEU A 290 -11.55 -2.79 16.64
C LEU A 290 -10.06 -2.78 16.94
N GLU A 291 -9.55 -1.66 17.45
CA GLU A 291 -8.20 -1.54 18.00
C GLU A 291 -8.31 -0.92 19.39
N LEU A 292 -8.81 -1.75 20.32
CA LEU A 292 -9.20 -1.42 21.69
C LEU A 292 -8.79 -2.56 22.62
N ASP A 293 -8.55 -2.30 23.90
CA ASP A 293 -8.27 -3.38 24.86
C ASP A 293 -9.55 -4.18 25.18
N ILE A 294 -9.70 -5.36 24.56
CA ILE A 294 -10.88 -6.23 24.72
C ILE A 294 -10.52 -7.63 25.23
N GLY A 295 -9.23 -7.92 25.48
CA GLY A 295 -8.72 -9.28 25.75
C GLY A 295 -9.55 -10.09 26.74
N GLN A 296 -9.73 -9.57 27.96
CA GLN A 296 -10.46 -10.26 29.02
C GLN A 296 -11.99 -10.34 28.79
N LYS A 297 -12.51 -9.52 27.87
CA LYS A 297 -13.95 -9.43 27.57
C LYS A 297 -14.34 -10.24 26.34
N LEU A 298 -13.39 -10.64 25.48
CA LEU A 298 -13.66 -11.34 24.23
C LEU A 298 -14.66 -12.52 24.35
N PRO A 299 -14.60 -13.40 25.38
CA PRO A 299 -15.52 -14.53 25.49
C PRO A 299 -16.99 -14.15 25.74
N SER A 300 -17.25 -12.95 26.28
CA SER A 300 -18.62 -12.47 26.55
C SER A 300 -19.22 -11.68 25.39
N LEU A 301 -18.40 -11.27 24.41
CA LEU A 301 -18.85 -10.50 23.26
C LEU A 301 -19.56 -11.40 22.25
N VAL A 302 -20.70 -10.91 21.73
CA VAL A 302 -21.50 -11.58 20.71
C VAL A 302 -21.57 -10.68 19.50
N PHE A 303 -20.81 -11.03 18.47
CA PHE A 303 -20.73 -10.28 17.21
C PHE A 303 -21.85 -10.72 16.26
N PRO A 304 -22.39 -9.82 15.41
CA PRO A 304 -23.36 -10.18 14.38
C PRO A 304 -22.85 -11.26 13.42
N ASP A 305 -23.69 -12.26 13.12
CA ASP A 305 -23.36 -13.39 12.23
C ASP A 305 -23.10 -12.97 10.77
N SER A 306 -23.49 -11.75 10.38
CA SER A 306 -23.28 -11.15 9.07
C SER A 306 -21.83 -10.76 8.78
N ILE A 307 -21.00 -10.64 9.82
CA ILE A 307 -19.61 -10.18 9.70
C ILE A 307 -18.81 -11.21 8.90
N GLU A 308 -18.21 -10.73 7.81
CA GLU A 308 -17.35 -11.48 6.89
C GLU A 308 -15.87 -11.20 7.17
N GLU A 309 -15.56 -9.99 7.64
CA GLU A 309 -14.22 -9.52 7.99
C GLU A 309 -14.20 -8.96 9.42
N LEU A 310 -13.37 -9.55 10.28
CA LEU A 310 -13.17 -9.12 11.65
C LEU A 310 -11.69 -8.86 11.90
N ASP A 311 -11.34 -7.63 12.25
CA ASP A 311 -9.98 -7.22 12.63
C ASP A 311 -9.97 -6.80 14.10
N LEU A 312 -9.36 -7.64 14.94
CA LEU A 312 -9.11 -7.41 16.38
C LEU A 312 -7.59 -7.31 16.63
N SER A 313 -6.87 -6.70 15.69
CA SER A 313 -5.43 -6.48 15.84
C SER A 313 -5.13 -5.44 16.91
N GLY A 314 -4.09 -5.66 17.73
CA GLY A 314 -3.72 -4.73 18.79
C GLY A 314 -4.66 -4.73 20.00
N CYS A 315 -5.58 -5.69 20.11
CA CYS A 315 -6.64 -5.69 21.12
C CYS A 315 -6.29 -6.33 22.48
N GLY A 316 -5.00 -6.59 22.74
CA GLY A 316 -4.53 -7.15 24.00
C GLY A 316 -4.91 -8.61 24.24
N LEU A 317 -5.33 -9.35 23.20
CA LEU A 317 -5.79 -10.73 23.32
C LEU A 317 -4.64 -11.66 23.73
N ASP A 318 -4.84 -12.53 24.71
CA ASP A 318 -3.89 -13.58 25.11
C ASP A 318 -4.41 -15.01 24.83
N SER A 319 -5.72 -15.16 24.65
CA SER A 319 -6.41 -16.41 24.31
C SER A 319 -7.63 -16.15 23.41
N LEU A 320 -8.06 -17.19 22.67
CA LEU A 320 -9.32 -17.23 21.91
C LEU A 320 -10.35 -18.19 22.55
N GLU A 321 -10.09 -18.65 23.77
CA GLU A 321 -10.98 -19.56 24.49
C GLU A 321 -12.35 -18.92 24.74
N GLY A 322 -13.42 -19.66 24.47
CA GLY A 322 -14.80 -19.16 24.64
C GLY A 322 -15.25 -18.13 23.59
N PHE A 323 -14.38 -17.71 22.67
CA PHE A 323 -14.76 -16.78 21.61
C PHE A 323 -15.78 -17.40 20.65
N LYS A 324 -16.90 -16.68 20.45
CA LYS A 324 -17.98 -17.08 19.54
C LYS A 324 -17.78 -16.38 18.20
N TYR A 325 -17.31 -17.13 17.21
CA TYR A 325 -17.07 -16.62 15.87
C TYR A 325 -18.39 -16.30 15.13
N PRO A 326 -18.50 -15.17 14.41
CA PRO A 326 -19.58 -14.89 13.47
C PRO A 326 -19.68 -15.97 12.40
N LYS A 327 -20.89 -16.47 12.10
CA LYS A 327 -21.07 -17.58 11.13
C LYS A 327 -20.54 -17.30 9.72
N SER A 328 -20.59 -16.04 9.26
CA SER A 328 -20.14 -15.67 7.90
C SER A 328 -18.65 -15.31 7.83
N LEU A 329 -17.91 -15.42 8.94
CA LEU A 329 -16.54 -14.94 9.01
C LEU A 329 -15.63 -15.70 8.04
N SER A 330 -14.99 -14.96 7.14
CA SER A 330 -14.10 -15.48 6.12
C SER A 330 -12.67 -14.94 6.25
N ILE A 331 -12.51 -13.75 6.83
CA ILE A 331 -11.24 -13.08 7.09
C ILE A 331 -11.16 -12.72 8.57
N PHE A 332 -10.18 -13.28 9.28
CA PHE A 332 -9.95 -12.97 10.69
C PHE A 332 -8.52 -12.47 10.91
N ARG A 333 -8.39 -11.24 11.43
CA ARG A 333 -7.10 -10.63 11.75
C ARG A 333 -7.01 -10.36 13.25
N ILE A 334 -5.95 -10.87 13.85
CA ILE A 334 -5.63 -10.76 15.28
C ILE A 334 -4.14 -10.50 15.44
N LYS A 335 -3.60 -9.65 14.55
CA LYS A 335 -2.18 -9.26 14.54
C LYS A 335 -1.83 -8.46 15.79
N ASN A 336 -0.58 -8.50 16.22
CA ASN A 336 -0.07 -7.68 17.32
C ASN A 336 -0.85 -7.90 18.63
N ASN A 337 -1.01 -9.17 19.00
CA ASN A 337 -1.64 -9.60 20.25
C ASN A 337 -0.63 -10.44 21.07
N LYS A 338 -1.07 -11.07 22.16
CA LYS A 338 -0.26 -11.86 23.10
C LYS A 338 -0.60 -13.35 23.06
N ILE A 339 -1.20 -13.83 21.97
CA ILE A 339 -1.66 -15.22 21.84
C ILE A 339 -0.44 -16.16 21.83
N LYS A 340 -0.43 -17.14 22.74
CA LYS A 340 0.67 -18.12 22.88
C LYS A 340 0.39 -19.45 22.18
N GLU A 341 -0.89 -19.76 22.01
CA GLU A 341 -1.37 -21.03 21.48
C GLU A 341 -2.77 -20.87 20.89
N LEU A 342 -3.13 -21.77 19.97
CA LEU A 342 -4.46 -21.85 19.34
C LEU A 342 -5.25 -23.05 19.89
N HIS A 343 -4.99 -23.46 21.13
CA HIS A 343 -5.54 -24.70 21.68
C HIS A 343 -7.07 -24.76 21.57
N ASN A 344 -7.58 -25.87 21.01
CA ASN A 344 -9.01 -26.19 20.96
C ASN A 344 -9.92 -25.13 20.33
N SER A 345 -9.39 -24.11 19.64
CA SER A 345 -10.21 -23.20 18.84
C SER A 345 -10.76 -24.01 17.66
N LYS A 346 -12.03 -24.39 17.73
CA LYS A 346 -12.79 -24.84 16.54
C LYS A 346 -12.93 -23.62 15.63
N LEU A 347 -11.86 -23.30 14.91
CA LEU A 347 -11.88 -22.29 13.88
C LEU A 347 -12.98 -22.65 12.87
N LEU A 348 -13.69 -21.64 12.38
CA LEU A 348 -14.79 -21.85 11.46
C LEU A 348 -14.32 -22.42 10.13
N GLU A 349 -15.09 -23.36 9.58
CA GLU A 349 -14.83 -23.96 8.27
C GLU A 349 -14.90 -22.93 7.12
N SER A 350 -15.64 -21.83 7.31
CA SER A 350 -15.75 -20.70 6.38
C SER A 350 -14.50 -19.84 6.30
N LEU A 351 -13.56 -19.96 7.26
CA LEU A 351 -12.41 -19.09 7.34
C LEU A 351 -11.43 -19.38 6.19
N THR A 352 -11.10 -18.34 5.43
CA THR A 352 -10.19 -18.43 4.28
C THR A 352 -8.86 -17.73 4.53
N VAL A 353 -8.87 -16.65 5.33
CA VAL A 353 -7.67 -15.87 5.69
C VAL A 353 -7.58 -15.76 7.21
N LEU A 354 -6.44 -16.18 7.77
CA LEU A 354 -6.12 -16.01 9.19
C LEU A 354 -4.79 -15.27 9.35
N ASN A 355 -4.85 -14.08 9.97
CA ASN A 355 -3.65 -13.30 10.28
C ASN A 355 -3.38 -13.27 11.80
N LEU A 356 -2.30 -13.93 12.18
CA LEU A 356 -1.77 -14.09 13.53
C LEU A 356 -0.36 -13.46 13.67
N GLU A 357 0.02 -12.55 12.76
CA GLU A 357 1.33 -11.87 12.80
C GLU A 357 1.56 -11.19 14.16
N MET A 358 2.81 -11.14 14.62
CA MET A 358 3.22 -10.45 15.86
C MET A 358 2.44 -10.96 17.09
N ASN A 359 2.39 -12.27 17.27
CA ASN A 359 1.91 -12.92 18.48
C ASN A 359 3.07 -13.68 19.17
N GLN A 360 2.76 -14.54 20.15
CA GLN A 360 3.73 -15.32 20.92
C GLN A 360 3.57 -16.82 20.68
N ILE A 361 3.11 -17.22 19.50
CA ILE A 361 2.84 -18.62 19.16
C ILE A 361 4.14 -19.38 19.01
N SER A 362 4.30 -20.46 19.78
CA SER A 362 5.52 -21.29 19.78
C SER A 362 5.36 -22.62 19.02
N THR A 363 4.13 -23.11 18.90
CA THR A 363 3.77 -24.37 18.22
C THR A 363 2.41 -24.24 17.51
N LEU A 364 2.23 -25.00 16.43
CA LEU A 364 0.97 -25.05 15.67
C LEU A 364 0.26 -26.38 15.97
N SER A 365 -0.45 -26.41 17.09
CA SER A 365 -1.11 -27.62 17.63
C SER A 365 -2.61 -27.72 17.29
N CYS A 366 -3.15 -26.82 16.46
CA CYS A 366 -4.56 -26.79 16.07
C CYS A 366 -4.80 -27.43 14.69
N ARG A 367 -6.02 -27.93 14.48
CA ARG A 367 -6.50 -28.28 13.15
C ARG A 367 -7.00 -27.02 12.46
N PHE A 368 -6.31 -26.59 11.42
CA PHE A 368 -6.77 -25.45 10.61
C PHE A 368 -7.99 -25.85 9.76
N PRO A 369 -8.94 -24.93 9.54
CA PRO A 369 -10.06 -25.13 8.61
C PRO A 369 -9.55 -25.03 7.16
N ALA A 370 -10.45 -24.90 6.18
CA ALA A 370 -10.11 -24.74 4.77
C ALA A 370 -9.50 -23.35 4.44
N LEU A 371 -8.42 -22.98 5.15
CA LEU A 371 -7.67 -21.74 4.92
C LEU A 371 -6.99 -21.77 3.56
N LYS A 372 -6.97 -20.61 2.91
CA LYS A 372 -6.13 -20.30 1.74
C LYS A 372 -4.89 -19.52 2.14
N GLU A 373 -4.99 -18.67 3.16
CA GLU A 373 -3.88 -17.81 3.59
C GLU A 373 -3.68 -17.86 5.11
N LEU A 374 -2.44 -18.10 5.53
CA LEU A 374 -2.04 -18.12 6.93
C LEU A 374 -0.80 -17.26 7.16
N TYR A 375 -0.97 -16.21 7.96
CA TYR A 375 0.11 -15.30 8.34
C TYR A 375 0.46 -15.48 9.82
N LEU A 376 1.70 -15.85 10.08
CA LEU A 376 2.28 -16.18 11.39
C LEU A 376 3.62 -15.47 11.60
N SER A 377 3.94 -14.46 10.78
CA SER A 377 5.22 -13.77 10.88
C SER A 377 5.40 -13.11 12.26
N ARG A 378 6.65 -12.97 12.70
CA ARG A 378 7.03 -12.40 14.00
C ARG A 378 6.42 -13.13 15.22
N ASN A 379 6.15 -14.43 15.10
CA ASN A 379 5.90 -15.34 16.22
C ASN A 379 7.20 -16.01 16.70
N ILE A 380 7.10 -16.87 17.72
CA ILE A 380 8.23 -17.59 18.33
C ILE A 380 8.24 -19.09 17.98
N LEU A 381 7.81 -19.42 16.76
CA LEU A 381 7.69 -20.80 16.28
C LEU A 381 9.03 -21.55 16.39
N THR A 382 8.99 -22.70 17.06
CA THR A 382 10.16 -23.56 17.29
C THR A 382 10.21 -24.76 16.36
N THR A 383 9.06 -25.23 15.89
CA THR A 383 8.92 -26.39 15.00
C THR A 383 7.67 -26.27 14.13
N MET A 384 7.63 -27.03 13.04
CA MET A 384 6.42 -27.29 12.22
C MET A 384 6.08 -28.79 12.18
N ASP A 385 6.81 -29.62 12.93
CA ASP A 385 6.54 -31.06 12.97
C ASP A 385 5.17 -31.32 13.60
N GLY A 386 4.39 -32.22 12.99
CA GLY A 386 3.05 -32.58 13.45
C GLY A 386 1.94 -31.63 12.98
N THR A 387 2.27 -30.55 12.27
CA THR A 387 1.28 -29.65 11.68
C THR A 387 0.78 -30.17 10.33
N THR A 388 -0.54 -30.36 10.23
CA THR A 388 -1.21 -30.64 8.95
C THR A 388 -1.78 -29.33 8.43
N PHE A 389 -1.18 -28.79 7.36
CA PHE A 389 -1.70 -27.60 6.70
C PHE A 389 -2.91 -27.95 5.82
N PRO A 390 -3.92 -27.07 5.72
CA PRO A 390 -4.96 -27.19 4.71
C PRO A 390 -4.38 -26.85 3.32
N GLU A 391 -5.22 -26.85 2.28
CA GLU A 391 -4.82 -26.46 0.92
C GLU A 391 -4.54 -24.94 0.81
N LEU A 392 -3.49 -24.49 1.52
CA LEU A 392 -3.01 -23.12 1.56
C LEU A 392 -2.36 -22.73 0.23
N GLU A 393 -2.64 -21.51 -0.19
CA GLU A 393 -1.93 -20.82 -1.27
C GLU A 393 -0.77 -19.96 -0.71
N VAL A 394 -0.94 -19.41 0.50
CA VAL A 394 0.04 -18.52 1.15
C VAL A 394 0.32 -18.96 2.58
N LEU A 395 1.61 -19.11 2.91
CA LEU A 395 2.10 -19.28 4.28
C LEU A 395 3.26 -18.33 4.56
N ASP A 396 3.09 -17.46 5.55
CA ASP A 396 4.17 -16.60 6.06
C ASP A 396 4.46 -16.93 7.53
N ILE A 397 5.60 -17.55 7.79
CA ILE A 397 6.13 -17.85 9.13
C ILE A 397 7.39 -17.02 9.43
N THR A 398 7.65 -15.94 8.69
CA THR A 398 8.90 -15.18 8.80
C THR A 398 9.18 -14.72 10.23
N ALA A 399 10.39 -14.94 10.74
CA ALA A 399 10.80 -14.53 12.07
C ALA A 399 11.82 -13.37 12.04
N PHE A 400 11.72 -12.44 12.98
CA PHE A 400 12.73 -11.40 13.21
C PHE A 400 12.87 -11.15 14.73
N PRO A 401 14.08 -11.06 15.30
CA PRO A 401 15.40 -11.09 14.65
C PRO A 401 15.98 -12.50 14.39
N SER A 402 15.48 -13.54 15.06
CA SER A 402 15.87 -14.95 14.86
C SER A 402 14.71 -15.87 15.23
N GLY A 403 14.34 -16.78 14.33
CA GLY A 403 13.28 -17.78 14.56
C GLY A 403 13.81 -19.12 15.06
N GLY A 404 12.92 -19.94 15.64
CA GLY A 404 13.28 -21.20 16.28
C GLY A 404 13.34 -22.42 15.36
N ILE A 405 12.65 -22.41 14.22
CA ILE A 405 12.59 -23.56 13.29
C ILE A 405 13.97 -23.93 12.74
N ARG A 406 14.37 -25.20 12.94
CA ARG A 406 15.65 -25.77 12.45
C ARG A 406 15.50 -26.89 11.43
N SER A 407 14.31 -27.48 11.34
CA SER A 407 14.00 -28.68 10.57
C SER A 407 12.70 -28.48 9.82
N ILE A 408 12.68 -28.83 8.53
CA ILE A 408 11.47 -28.85 7.68
C ILE A 408 11.33 -30.14 6.85
N LYS A 409 12.17 -31.15 7.11
CA LYS A 409 12.18 -32.42 6.35
C LYS A 409 10.87 -33.20 6.42
N ASN A 410 10.14 -33.11 7.55
CA ASN A 410 8.93 -33.90 7.80
C ASN A 410 7.63 -33.14 7.48
N VAL A 411 7.74 -31.86 7.10
CA VAL A 411 6.58 -31.01 6.83
C VAL A 411 5.87 -31.51 5.56
N GLN A 412 4.58 -31.78 5.69
CA GLN A 412 3.71 -32.09 4.56
C GLN A 412 3.19 -30.79 3.98
N TRP A 413 3.85 -30.31 2.91
CA TRP A 413 3.45 -29.08 2.24
C TRP A 413 2.22 -29.30 1.37
N PRO A 414 1.21 -28.42 1.42
CA PRO A 414 0.04 -28.53 0.55
C PRO A 414 0.44 -28.29 -0.91
N SER A 415 -0.19 -29.04 -1.82
CA SER A 415 0.17 -28.99 -3.24
C SER A 415 -0.19 -27.68 -3.93
N THR A 416 -1.14 -26.97 -3.33
CA THR A 416 -1.69 -25.65 -3.70
C THR A 416 -0.80 -24.46 -3.31
N LEU A 417 0.25 -24.68 -2.50
CA LEU A 417 1.09 -23.60 -1.99
C LEU A 417 1.86 -22.89 -3.11
N LYS A 418 1.62 -21.57 -3.23
CA LYS A 418 2.28 -20.68 -4.19
C LYS A 418 3.34 -19.81 -3.52
N ILE A 419 3.11 -19.39 -2.27
CA ILE A 419 3.98 -18.48 -1.53
C ILE A 419 4.37 -19.09 -0.19
N LEU A 420 5.68 -19.25 0.04
CA LEU A 420 6.24 -19.67 1.31
C LEU A 420 7.27 -18.65 1.80
N LYS A 421 6.97 -17.98 2.92
CA LYS A 421 7.92 -17.08 3.58
C LYS A 421 8.36 -17.65 4.92
N ALA A 422 9.63 -18.01 5.01
CA ALA A 422 10.26 -18.65 6.18
C ALA A 422 11.65 -18.05 6.48
N ASN A 423 11.82 -16.76 6.19
CA ASN A 423 13.03 -16.03 6.54
C ASN A 423 13.18 -15.89 8.07
N GLY A 424 14.41 -15.70 8.52
CA GLY A 424 14.75 -15.56 9.94
C GLY A 424 14.95 -16.87 10.71
N HIS A 425 14.54 -18.01 10.16
CA HIS A 425 14.75 -19.33 10.77
C HIS A 425 16.17 -19.89 10.54
N CYS A 426 16.47 -21.05 11.13
CA CYS A 426 17.78 -21.70 11.06
C CYS A 426 17.72 -23.09 10.40
N ILE A 427 17.09 -23.18 9.23
CA ILE A 427 16.76 -24.47 8.59
C ILE A 427 18.02 -25.20 8.13
N SER A 428 18.25 -26.41 8.64
CA SER A 428 19.50 -27.16 8.47
C SER A 428 19.39 -28.37 7.53
N ASP A 429 18.17 -28.75 7.17
CA ASP A 429 17.82 -29.98 6.48
C ASP A 429 17.05 -29.74 5.17
N TYR A 430 17.09 -28.52 4.62
CA TYR A 430 16.38 -28.15 3.39
C TYR A 430 16.53 -29.18 2.26
N GLY A 431 17.73 -29.73 2.06
CA GLY A 431 17.97 -30.72 1.00
C GLY A 431 17.21 -32.04 1.16
N GLN A 432 16.55 -32.26 2.31
CA GLN A 432 15.75 -33.45 2.62
C GLN A 432 14.24 -33.18 2.53
N THR A 433 13.81 -31.93 2.33
CA THR A 433 12.39 -31.59 2.15
C THR A 433 12.01 -31.59 0.67
N ARG A 434 10.73 -31.78 0.39
CA ARG A 434 10.16 -31.67 -0.96
C ARG A 434 9.13 -30.55 -0.97
N LEU A 435 9.56 -29.38 -1.44
CA LEU A 435 8.64 -28.25 -1.65
C LEU A 435 7.67 -28.53 -2.82
N PRO A 436 6.47 -27.96 -2.80
CA PRO A 436 5.48 -28.09 -3.87
C PRO A 436 6.03 -27.62 -5.22
N LYS A 437 5.66 -28.32 -6.30
CA LYS A 437 6.12 -27.97 -7.66
C LYS A 437 5.52 -26.65 -8.17
N GLY A 438 4.36 -26.27 -7.63
CA GLY A 438 3.62 -25.04 -7.95
C GLY A 438 4.13 -23.79 -7.25
N LEU A 439 5.16 -23.89 -6.41
CA LEU A 439 5.66 -22.75 -5.64
C LEU A 439 6.27 -21.67 -6.56
N GLU A 440 5.78 -20.44 -6.42
CA GLU A 440 6.14 -19.26 -7.21
C GLU A 440 7.07 -18.31 -6.42
N GLU A 441 6.89 -18.23 -5.10
CA GLU A 441 7.70 -17.39 -4.21
C GLU A 441 8.22 -18.16 -2.99
N LEU A 442 9.52 -18.04 -2.74
CA LEU A 442 10.21 -18.64 -1.61
C LEU A 442 11.14 -17.63 -0.93
N GLU A 443 10.89 -17.39 0.35
CA GLU A 443 11.81 -16.71 1.23
C GLU A 443 12.34 -17.68 2.31
N ILE A 444 13.65 -17.92 2.40
CA ILE A 444 14.19 -18.92 3.32
C ILE A 444 15.63 -18.65 3.79
N ASN A 445 15.89 -19.02 5.04
CA ASN A 445 17.23 -19.05 5.63
C ASN A 445 17.76 -20.48 5.77
N ILE A 446 18.90 -20.80 5.16
CA ILE A 446 19.52 -22.13 5.18
C ILE A 446 20.88 -22.11 5.91
N THR A 447 21.03 -23.01 6.88
CA THR A 447 22.25 -23.18 7.70
C THR A 447 22.96 -24.54 7.51
N GLY A 448 22.29 -25.49 6.84
CA GLY A 448 22.71 -26.86 6.60
C GLY A 448 23.89 -27.04 5.64
N LYS A 449 24.47 -28.26 5.60
CA LYS A 449 25.50 -28.61 4.58
C LYS A 449 24.82 -28.67 3.21
N LEU A 450 25.46 -28.14 2.16
CA LEU A 450 24.86 -27.98 0.83
C LEU A 450 25.43 -28.94 -0.24
N PRO A 451 25.00 -30.21 -0.32
CA PRO A 451 25.11 -30.93 -1.57
C PRO A 451 23.95 -30.50 -2.49
N ARG A 452 24.22 -29.55 -3.40
CA ARG A 452 23.35 -29.12 -4.52
C ARG A 452 21.90 -28.81 -4.11
N LEU A 453 21.64 -27.57 -3.67
CA LEU A 453 20.28 -27.09 -3.42
C LEU A 453 19.44 -27.16 -4.69
N LYS A 454 18.27 -27.77 -4.61
CA LYS A 454 17.25 -27.77 -5.67
C LYS A 454 16.06 -26.93 -5.23
N PHE A 455 15.48 -26.21 -6.17
CA PHE A 455 14.29 -25.39 -5.95
C PHE A 455 13.16 -25.85 -6.87
N PRO A 456 11.90 -25.52 -6.53
CA PRO A 456 10.76 -25.78 -7.39
C PRO A 456 10.93 -25.18 -8.79
N PRO A 457 10.44 -25.86 -9.85
CA PRO A 457 10.70 -25.47 -11.24
C PRO A 457 9.90 -24.24 -11.70
N ARG A 458 8.83 -23.85 -10.98
CA ARG A 458 8.01 -22.66 -11.29
C ARG A 458 8.40 -21.42 -10.48
N LEU A 459 9.48 -21.49 -9.71
CA LEU A 459 9.85 -20.41 -8.81
C LEU A 459 10.27 -19.15 -9.58
N GLU A 460 9.60 -18.04 -9.30
CA GLU A 460 9.83 -16.74 -9.95
C GLU A 460 10.56 -15.77 -9.00
N ASN A 461 10.25 -15.84 -7.71
CA ASN A 461 10.82 -14.97 -6.68
C ASN A 461 11.55 -15.83 -5.63
N LEU A 462 12.86 -15.59 -5.46
CA LEU A 462 13.67 -16.27 -4.43
C LEU A 462 14.43 -15.26 -3.57
N LYS A 463 14.21 -15.32 -2.25
CA LYS A 463 15.06 -14.67 -1.26
C LYS A 463 15.71 -15.71 -0.36
N LEU A 464 17.02 -15.86 -0.52
CA LEU A 464 17.81 -16.91 0.12
C LEU A 464 18.88 -16.30 1.03
N THR A 465 18.78 -16.55 2.34
CA THR A 465 19.85 -16.21 3.28
C THR A 465 20.64 -17.44 3.64
N LEU A 466 21.95 -17.40 3.44
CA LEU A 466 22.84 -18.48 3.84
C LEU A 466 23.62 -18.10 5.12
N ARG A 467 24.08 -19.08 5.91
CA ARG A 467 24.89 -18.80 7.12
C ARG A 467 26.27 -18.16 6.81
N ALA A 468 26.53 -16.96 7.33
CA ALA A 468 27.71 -16.12 7.00
C ALA A 468 29.09 -16.83 7.06
N HIS A 469 29.34 -17.69 8.05
CA HIS A 469 30.66 -18.32 8.23
C HIS A 469 30.96 -19.46 7.24
N ARG A 470 30.01 -19.84 6.40
CA ARG A 470 30.24 -20.85 5.36
C ARG A 470 30.45 -20.15 4.01
N LYS A 471 31.59 -20.44 3.38
CA LYS A 471 31.96 -19.90 2.07
C LYS A 471 31.16 -20.62 0.97
N TYR A 472 29.89 -20.27 0.77
CA TYR A 472 29.01 -20.93 -0.20
C TYR A 472 29.24 -20.43 -1.61
N ASP A 473 29.58 -21.33 -2.53
CA ASP A 473 29.71 -20.98 -3.94
C ASP A 473 28.35 -21.06 -4.65
N VAL A 474 27.98 -20.03 -5.39
CA VAL A 474 26.72 -19.97 -6.13
C VAL A 474 26.56 -21.12 -7.13
N SER A 475 27.67 -21.68 -7.65
CA SER A 475 27.63 -22.87 -8.52
C SER A 475 27.06 -24.13 -7.87
N GLN A 476 26.98 -24.15 -6.55
CA GLN A 476 26.40 -25.23 -5.77
C GLN A 476 24.89 -25.06 -5.54
N ILE A 477 24.31 -23.94 -6.00
CA ILE A 477 22.90 -23.59 -5.85
C ILE A 477 22.22 -23.80 -7.20
N GLY A 478 21.35 -24.81 -7.29
CA GLY A 478 20.58 -25.13 -8.50
C GLY A 478 19.41 -24.18 -8.69
N LEU A 479 19.71 -22.92 -9.00
CA LEU A 479 18.72 -21.86 -9.24
C LEU A 479 17.88 -22.18 -10.50
N PRO A 480 16.54 -22.06 -10.45
CA PRO A 480 15.68 -22.32 -11.59
C PRO A 480 15.73 -21.17 -12.60
N THR A 481 15.67 -21.49 -13.89
CA THR A 481 15.78 -20.52 -15.00
C THR A 481 14.57 -19.57 -15.10
N THR A 482 13.47 -19.90 -14.42
CA THR A 482 12.23 -19.12 -14.33
C THR A 482 12.35 -17.89 -13.43
N LEU A 483 13.43 -17.76 -12.65
CA LEU A 483 13.59 -16.65 -11.71
C LEU A 483 13.55 -15.29 -12.41
N GLN A 484 12.67 -14.42 -11.91
CA GLN A 484 12.56 -13.01 -12.27
C GLN A 484 13.19 -12.12 -11.19
N LYS A 485 13.11 -12.53 -9.92
CA LYS A 485 13.71 -11.81 -8.78
C LYS A 485 14.55 -12.74 -7.93
N LEU A 486 15.77 -12.32 -7.65
CA LEU A 486 16.71 -13.07 -6.83
C LEU A 486 17.38 -12.16 -5.80
N GLU A 487 17.16 -12.46 -4.51
CA GLU A 487 17.91 -11.89 -3.40
C GLU A 487 18.73 -13.00 -2.73
N ILE A 488 20.06 -12.89 -2.69
CA ILE A 488 20.91 -13.85 -1.98
C ILE A 488 21.82 -13.14 -0.98
N THR A 489 21.84 -13.65 0.25
CA THR A 489 22.73 -13.16 1.31
C THR A 489 23.79 -14.20 1.67
N ASN A 490 25.04 -13.75 1.89
CA ASN A 490 26.21 -14.56 2.28
C ASN A 490 26.63 -15.60 1.24
N VAL A 491 26.88 -15.17 0.00
CA VAL A 491 27.31 -16.04 -1.11
C VAL A 491 28.63 -15.57 -1.72
N ARG A 492 29.39 -16.52 -2.28
CA ARG A 492 30.56 -16.24 -3.11
C ARG A 492 30.37 -16.73 -4.55
N SER A 493 31.08 -16.11 -5.48
CA SER A 493 31.17 -16.58 -6.86
C SER A 493 32.60 -16.50 -7.37
N ARG A 494 32.97 -17.48 -8.19
CA ARG A 494 34.26 -17.51 -8.91
C ARG A 494 34.14 -17.02 -10.36
N GLY A 495 33.04 -16.34 -10.69
CA GLY A 495 32.75 -15.86 -12.05
C GLY A 495 31.80 -16.78 -12.81
N LEU A 496 30.83 -17.36 -12.11
CA LEU A 496 29.79 -18.19 -12.70
C LEU A 496 28.94 -17.40 -13.71
N ASP A 497 28.60 -18.04 -14.83
CA ASP A 497 27.46 -17.64 -15.66
C ASP A 497 26.17 -18.20 -15.04
N TRP A 498 25.31 -17.30 -14.55
CA TRP A 498 24.13 -17.66 -13.76
C TRP A 498 23.10 -18.44 -14.57
N LYS A 499 23.10 -18.34 -15.91
CA LYS A 499 22.09 -18.97 -16.79
C LYS A 499 20.65 -18.66 -16.38
N LEU A 500 20.39 -17.43 -15.94
CA LEU A 500 19.06 -16.94 -15.55
C LEU A 500 18.55 -15.93 -16.60
N PRO A 501 17.96 -16.39 -17.71
CA PRO A 501 17.62 -15.53 -18.86
C PRO A 501 16.50 -14.54 -18.58
N HIS A 502 15.64 -14.82 -17.59
CA HIS A 502 14.48 -14.00 -17.23
C HIS A 502 14.71 -13.12 -15.99
N LEU A 503 15.93 -13.11 -15.44
CA LEU A 503 16.19 -12.41 -14.18
C LEU A 503 16.19 -10.89 -14.39
N GLU A 504 15.22 -10.20 -13.82
CA GLU A 504 15.07 -8.75 -13.90
C GLU A 504 15.66 -8.00 -12.71
N LYS A 505 15.56 -8.60 -11.51
CA LYS A 505 16.02 -8.00 -10.25
C LYS A 505 17.03 -8.93 -9.58
N LEU A 506 18.24 -8.41 -9.34
CA LEU A 506 19.29 -9.11 -8.61
C LEU A 506 19.72 -8.28 -7.41
N LYS A 507 19.60 -8.87 -6.22
CA LYS A 507 20.13 -8.30 -4.98
C LYS A 507 21.11 -9.27 -4.32
N LEU A 508 22.29 -8.79 -4.01
CA LEU A 508 23.34 -9.59 -3.38
C LEU A 508 23.82 -8.88 -2.11
N THR A 509 23.72 -9.56 -0.97
CA THR A 509 24.16 -9.01 0.32
C THR A 509 25.29 -9.85 0.90
N ASN A 510 26.34 -9.19 1.40
CA ASN A 510 27.58 -9.83 1.84
C ASN A 510 28.18 -10.78 0.78
N PHE A 511 28.23 -10.31 -0.46
CA PHE A 511 28.78 -11.05 -1.59
C PHE A 511 30.32 -11.02 -1.60
N LYS A 512 30.96 -12.13 -2.02
CA LYS A 512 32.42 -12.20 -2.19
C LYS A 512 32.82 -12.85 -3.52
N GLY A 513 33.70 -12.21 -4.29
CA GLY A 513 34.35 -12.78 -5.48
C GLY A 513 33.95 -12.12 -6.79
N ARG A 514 33.96 -12.90 -7.87
CA ARG A 514 33.76 -12.42 -9.24
C ARG A 514 32.30 -12.49 -9.67
N LEU A 515 31.77 -11.42 -10.26
CA LEU A 515 30.37 -11.33 -10.63
C LEU A 515 30.16 -10.96 -12.10
N ARG A 516 29.54 -11.85 -12.87
CA ARG A 516 28.97 -11.52 -14.17
C ARG A 516 27.46 -11.37 -14.00
N VAL A 517 26.96 -10.15 -14.07
CA VAL A 517 25.52 -9.89 -13.93
C VAL A 517 24.81 -10.33 -15.22
N PRO A 518 23.71 -11.11 -15.14
CA PRO A 518 22.96 -11.51 -16.33
C PRO A 518 22.47 -10.31 -17.14
N LYS A 519 22.48 -10.44 -18.47
CA LYS A 519 22.10 -9.35 -19.40
C LYS A 519 20.65 -8.87 -19.24
N SER A 520 19.78 -9.72 -18.70
CA SER A 520 18.37 -9.44 -18.43
C SER A 520 18.14 -8.54 -17.22
N VAL A 521 19.13 -8.40 -16.32
CA VAL A 521 18.98 -7.65 -15.07
C VAL A 521 18.82 -6.17 -15.37
N ARG A 522 17.76 -5.57 -14.82
CA ARG A 522 17.45 -4.13 -14.91
C ARG A 522 17.58 -3.42 -13.58
N LYS A 523 17.40 -4.13 -12.46
CA LYS A 523 17.56 -3.58 -11.11
C LYS A 523 18.62 -4.40 -10.37
N LEU A 524 19.73 -3.76 -10.06
CA LEU A 524 20.87 -4.36 -9.37
C LEU A 524 21.10 -3.66 -8.04
N ASN A 525 21.20 -4.44 -6.96
CA ASN A 525 21.66 -3.94 -5.67
C ASN A 525 22.71 -4.91 -5.10
N ILE A 526 23.91 -4.41 -4.81
CA ILE A 526 24.98 -5.21 -4.22
C ILE A 526 25.46 -4.50 -2.96
N LEU A 527 25.43 -5.21 -1.85
CA LEU A 527 26.06 -4.78 -0.60
C LEU A 527 27.17 -5.78 -0.25
N VAL A 528 28.40 -5.30 -0.11
CA VAL A 528 29.56 -6.08 0.34
C VAL A 528 30.10 -5.57 1.67
N GLU A 529 30.64 -6.46 2.49
CA GLU A 529 31.22 -6.09 3.79
C GLU A 529 32.47 -5.20 3.65
N LYS A 530 33.34 -5.54 2.67
CA LYS A 530 34.54 -4.79 2.33
C LYS A 530 34.60 -4.56 0.83
N GLY A 531 35.00 -3.38 0.36
CA GLY A 531 35.10 -3.08 -1.08
C GLY A 531 35.93 -4.11 -1.86
N GLU A 532 37.06 -4.55 -1.29
CA GLU A 532 37.94 -5.59 -1.84
C GLU A 532 37.30 -6.97 -2.06
N HIS A 533 36.14 -7.24 -1.43
CA HIS A 533 35.43 -8.51 -1.62
C HIS A 533 34.76 -8.61 -2.99
N LEU A 534 34.41 -7.49 -3.62
CA LEU A 534 33.87 -7.48 -4.98
C LEU A 534 35.00 -7.37 -5.99
N LYS A 535 35.12 -8.34 -6.90
CA LYS A 535 36.20 -8.37 -7.90
C LYS A 535 35.61 -8.56 -9.30
N ASN A 536 36.19 -7.93 -10.31
CA ASN A 536 35.87 -8.15 -11.74
C ASN A 536 34.35 -8.24 -12.01
N ILE A 537 33.62 -7.17 -11.68
CA ILE A 537 32.20 -7.08 -11.99
C ILE A 537 32.00 -6.80 -13.48
N SER A 538 31.04 -7.49 -14.10
CA SER A 538 30.55 -7.18 -15.44
C SER A 538 29.09 -6.75 -15.31
N LEU A 539 28.81 -5.50 -15.67
CA LEU A 539 27.47 -4.92 -15.67
C LEU A 539 26.85 -5.02 -17.09
N PRO A 540 25.52 -5.18 -17.21
CA PRO A 540 24.85 -5.07 -18.50
C PRO A 540 24.78 -3.60 -18.94
N LEU A 541 24.53 -3.33 -20.22
CA LEU A 541 24.45 -1.97 -20.78
C LEU A 541 23.17 -1.19 -20.40
N LYS A 542 22.16 -1.86 -19.83
CA LYS A 542 20.81 -1.29 -19.60
C LYS A 542 20.30 -1.52 -18.18
N LEU A 543 21.01 -1.04 -17.16
CA LEU A 543 20.47 -0.98 -15.80
C LEU A 543 19.52 0.23 -15.67
N TYR A 544 18.32 0.00 -15.14
CA TYR A 544 17.39 1.06 -14.73
C TYR A 544 17.76 1.64 -13.37
N ARG A 545 18.23 0.78 -12.46
CA ARG A 545 18.66 1.15 -11.11
C ARG A 545 19.84 0.26 -10.72
N CYS A 546 20.94 0.89 -10.34
CA CYS A 546 22.14 0.24 -9.83
C CYS A 546 22.47 0.84 -8.47
N GLY A 547 22.73 0.02 -7.46
CA GLY A 547 23.27 0.47 -6.19
C GLY A 547 24.33 -0.54 -5.74
N ILE A 548 25.59 -0.11 -5.66
CA ILE A 548 26.70 -0.97 -5.24
C ILE A 548 27.38 -0.27 -4.07
N TYR A 549 27.34 -0.93 -2.92
CA TYR A 549 27.74 -0.34 -1.64
C TYR A 549 28.70 -1.28 -0.91
N CYS A 550 29.65 -0.70 -0.19
CA CYS A 550 30.49 -1.41 0.76
C CYS A 550 30.34 -0.83 2.16
N SER A 551 30.32 -1.69 3.18
CA SER A 551 30.24 -1.25 4.58
C SER A 551 31.56 -0.68 5.11
N SER A 552 32.69 -1.11 4.53
CA SER A 552 34.03 -0.67 4.94
C SER A 552 35.05 -0.79 3.80
N GLY A 553 36.11 0.00 3.88
CA GLY A 553 37.14 0.09 2.84
C GLY A 553 36.63 0.69 1.54
N GLU A 554 37.47 0.63 0.50
CA GLU A 554 37.17 1.20 -0.81
C GLU A 554 37.10 0.10 -1.88
N PHE A 555 36.34 0.38 -2.94
CA PHE A 555 36.42 -0.42 -4.16
C PHE A 555 37.75 -0.15 -4.86
N ASN A 556 38.24 -1.12 -5.64
CA ASN A 556 39.45 -0.88 -6.43
C ASN A 556 39.20 0.16 -7.53
N ASP A 557 40.25 0.86 -7.97
CA ASP A 557 40.16 1.98 -8.92
C ASP A 557 39.39 1.62 -10.19
N ALA A 558 39.55 0.41 -10.71
CA ALA A 558 38.85 -0.06 -11.90
C ALA A 558 37.32 -0.16 -11.69
N LEU A 559 36.89 -0.62 -10.51
CA LEU A 559 35.47 -0.74 -10.16
C LEU A 559 34.90 0.63 -9.75
N SER A 560 35.67 1.45 -9.05
CA SER A 560 35.30 2.84 -8.75
C SER A 560 35.09 3.65 -10.03
N LYS A 561 35.99 3.53 -11.01
CA LYS A 561 35.84 4.16 -12.32
C LYS A 561 34.62 3.63 -13.09
N LEU A 562 34.42 2.31 -13.10
CA LEU A 562 33.24 1.70 -13.72
C LEU A 562 31.93 2.22 -13.12
N LEU A 563 31.87 2.44 -11.80
CA LEU A 563 30.69 2.98 -11.13
C LEU A 563 30.48 4.46 -11.48
N LEU A 564 31.54 5.27 -11.49
CA LEU A 564 31.49 6.68 -11.89
C LEU A 564 31.03 6.86 -13.35
N ASP A 565 31.56 6.04 -14.27
CA ASP A 565 31.15 6.02 -15.67
C ASP A 565 29.67 5.60 -15.84
N TYR A 566 29.12 4.85 -14.87
CA TYR A 566 27.73 4.39 -14.91
C TYR A 566 26.75 5.37 -14.27
N ASP A 567 27.16 6.08 -13.21
CA ASP A 567 26.36 7.14 -12.59
C ASP A 567 26.28 8.41 -13.47
N SER A 568 27.20 8.56 -14.43
CA SER A 568 27.23 9.64 -15.42
C SER A 568 26.46 9.33 -16.73
N MET A 569 25.88 8.12 -16.86
CA MET A 569 25.04 7.66 -17.99
C MET A 569 23.55 7.58 -17.62
#